data_AF-A0A1R2ARY5-F1
#
_entry.id   AF-A0A1R2ARY5-F1
#
_cell.length_a   1.000
_cell.length_b   1.000
_cell.length_c   1.000
_cell.angle_alpha   90.00
_cell.angle_beta   90.00
_cell.angle_gamma   90.00
#
_symmetry.space_group_name_H-M   'P 1'
#
loop_
_entity.id
_entity.type
_entity.pdbx_description
1 polymer ?
#
loop_
_entity_poly.entity_id
_entity_poly.type
_entity_poly.pdbx_seq_one_letter_code
_entity_poly.pdbx_strand_id
1 'polypeptide(L)'
;MEGVVNLVLCYFCKEIAYQAVEMTCCGKVFCLKCVPETKYCPECERNSDIIESKALKKIIDILPQICRFCREMYLMRDKKDHLRVCPLAETVCRICSETVLERELAKHLGEKHEEFVKEIILTQGASDCLLMPRKNAFGRLAKIGCNGKYYCEGPIGWACGCCNGNCGPTSGCNCAACQKLDISMRSLPQGFFVNKAGAICKSTGKGFYCGRGVLEKALLCDGYCGPDNGQRCEQCKAFQKSYRFLLEALNKI
;
A
#
# COMPACT_ATOMS: atom_id res chain seq x y z
N MET A 1 -9.75 -28.86 7.06
CA MET A 1 -8.71 -27.86 6.72
C MET A 1 -7.82 -27.48 7.90
N GLU A 2 -8.25 -27.62 9.15
CA GLU A 2 -7.42 -27.30 10.34
C GLU A 2 -6.08 -28.06 10.39
N GLY A 3 -6.04 -29.32 9.97
CA GLY A 3 -4.80 -30.11 9.97
C GLY A 3 -3.69 -29.58 9.05
N VAL A 4 -4.04 -28.92 7.93
CA VAL A 4 -3.05 -28.37 6.98
C VAL A 4 -2.49 -27.03 7.47
N VAL A 5 -3.31 -26.25 8.19
CA VAL A 5 -2.90 -24.95 8.72
C VAL A 5 -1.80 -25.12 9.78
N ASN A 6 -1.89 -26.14 10.63
CA ASN A 6 -0.88 -26.41 11.66
C ASN A 6 0.53 -26.71 11.10
N LEU A 7 0.63 -27.18 9.85
CA LEU A 7 1.92 -27.46 9.21
C LEU A 7 2.67 -26.20 8.77
N VAL A 8 1.98 -25.06 8.66
CA VAL A 8 2.56 -23.79 8.21
C VAL A 8 2.67 -22.74 9.32
N LEU A 9 2.28 -23.09 10.55
CA LEU A 9 2.41 -22.20 11.69
C LEU A 9 3.87 -22.12 12.14
N CYS A 10 4.30 -20.91 12.46
CA CYS A 10 5.59 -20.69 13.11
C CYS A 10 5.55 -21.25 14.53
N TYR A 11 6.57 -22.05 14.86
CA TYR A 11 6.72 -22.62 16.20
C TYR A 11 6.69 -21.60 17.34
N PHE A 12 7.28 -20.41 17.14
CA PHE A 12 7.35 -19.38 18.20
C PHE A 12 6.11 -18.49 18.25
N CYS A 13 5.80 -17.77 17.17
CA CYS A 13 4.73 -16.78 17.20
C CYS A 13 3.33 -17.37 17.03
N LYS A 14 3.21 -18.68 16.71
CA LYS A 14 1.96 -19.40 16.49
C LYS A 14 1.05 -18.81 15.40
N GLU A 15 1.56 -17.87 14.60
CA GLU A 15 0.92 -17.37 13.38
C GLU A 15 1.42 -18.16 12.16
N ILE A 16 0.73 -18.04 11.02
CA ILE A 16 1.23 -18.54 9.74
C ILE A 16 2.61 -17.93 9.47
N ALA A 17 3.59 -18.78 9.22
CA ALA A 17 4.98 -18.38 9.13
C ALA A 17 5.21 -17.36 7.99
N TYR A 18 5.78 -16.21 8.32
CA TYR A 18 6.18 -15.19 7.35
C TYR A 18 7.64 -15.39 6.95
N GLN A 19 7.92 -15.42 5.65
CA GLN A 19 9.22 -15.83 5.11
C GLN A 19 9.65 -17.17 5.73
N ALA A 20 8.81 -18.19 5.55
CA ALA A 20 8.96 -19.45 6.26
C ALA A 20 10.29 -20.15 5.96
N VAL A 21 10.89 -20.67 7.03
CA VAL A 21 12.07 -21.52 7.01
C VAL A 21 11.77 -22.80 7.79
N GLU A 22 12.49 -23.88 7.50
CA GLU A 22 12.32 -25.16 8.19
C GLU A 22 13.66 -25.69 8.71
N MET A 23 13.61 -26.42 9.82
CA MET A 23 14.77 -27.13 10.37
C MET A 23 14.91 -28.50 9.70
N THR A 24 16.10 -28.84 9.21
CA THR A 24 16.37 -30.12 8.52
C THR A 24 16.13 -31.36 9.39
N CYS A 25 16.28 -31.27 10.71
CA CYS A 25 16.17 -32.43 11.59
C CYS A 25 14.75 -32.96 11.78
N CYS A 26 13.74 -32.09 11.76
CA CYS A 26 12.35 -32.44 12.12
C CYS A 26 11.29 -31.73 11.28
N GLY A 27 11.69 -30.91 10.30
CA GLY A 27 10.77 -30.19 9.41
C GLY A 27 9.90 -29.15 10.13
N LYS A 28 10.27 -28.71 11.33
CA LYS A 28 9.50 -27.67 12.03
C LYS A 28 9.66 -26.33 11.32
N VAL A 29 8.56 -25.59 11.23
CA VAL A 29 8.44 -24.35 10.48
C VAL A 29 8.56 -23.14 11.40
N PHE A 30 9.29 -22.13 10.93
CA PHE A 30 9.54 -20.88 11.65
C PHE A 30 9.37 -19.68 10.71
N CYS A 31 9.05 -18.51 11.25
CA CYS A 31 9.31 -17.27 10.53
C CYS A 31 10.81 -17.01 10.50
N LEU A 32 11.33 -16.43 9.41
CA LEU A 32 12.74 -16.02 9.33
C LEU A 32 13.17 -15.12 10.50
N LYS A 33 12.29 -14.21 10.95
CA LYS A 33 12.55 -13.33 12.10
C LYS A 33 12.43 -14.00 13.48
N CYS A 34 11.79 -15.17 13.54
CA CYS A 34 11.50 -15.86 14.80
C CYS A 34 12.47 -17.01 15.05
N VAL A 35 13.10 -17.54 14.01
CA VAL A 35 14.07 -18.63 14.17
C VAL A 35 15.32 -18.08 14.87
N PRO A 36 15.78 -18.71 15.96
CA PRO A 36 17.02 -18.32 16.61
C PRO A 36 18.21 -18.63 15.71
N GLU A 37 19.25 -17.80 15.78
CA GLU A 37 20.55 -18.04 15.13
C GLU A 37 21.33 -19.10 15.91
N THR A 38 20.88 -20.35 15.83
CA THR A 38 21.47 -21.49 16.54
C THR A 38 21.55 -22.71 15.63
N LYS A 39 22.54 -23.57 15.89
CA LYS A 39 22.66 -24.88 15.25
C LYS A 39 21.76 -25.95 15.87
N TYR A 40 21.06 -25.64 16.96
CA TYR A 40 20.23 -26.61 17.67
C TYR A 40 18.75 -26.32 17.45
N CYS A 41 18.01 -27.35 17.04
CA CYS A 41 16.57 -27.22 16.88
C CYS A 41 15.89 -26.99 18.23
N PRO A 42 15.06 -25.94 18.39
CA PRO A 42 14.39 -25.64 19.66
C PRO A 42 13.32 -26.66 20.06
N GLU A 43 12.89 -27.54 19.14
CA GLU A 43 11.87 -28.57 19.42
C GLU A 43 12.48 -29.91 19.83
N CYS A 44 13.54 -30.35 19.14
CA CYS A 44 14.09 -31.70 19.33
C CYS A 44 15.55 -31.71 19.80
N GLU A 45 16.14 -30.52 20.02
CA GLU A 45 17.49 -30.32 20.57
C GLU A 45 18.63 -30.95 19.74
N ARG A 46 18.33 -31.45 18.54
CA ARG A 46 19.32 -31.99 17.62
C ARG A 46 20.01 -30.87 16.84
N ASN A 47 21.26 -31.12 16.48
CA ASN A 47 21.99 -30.28 15.54
C ASN A 47 21.25 -30.29 14.18
N SER A 48 20.95 -29.12 13.65
CA SER A 48 20.13 -28.95 12.46
C SER A 48 20.51 -27.65 11.75
N ASP A 49 20.44 -27.70 10.43
CA ASP A 49 20.51 -26.51 9.60
C ASP A 49 19.11 -25.92 9.40
N ILE A 50 19.08 -24.62 9.11
CA ILE A 50 17.88 -23.88 8.71
C ILE A 50 17.88 -23.81 7.18
N ILE A 51 16.83 -24.34 6.56
CA ILE A 51 16.68 -24.31 5.11
C ILE A 51 15.43 -23.54 4.69
N GLU A 52 15.52 -22.86 3.55
CA GLU A 52 14.38 -22.23 2.93
C GLU A 52 13.62 -23.21 2.04
N SER A 53 12.43 -23.62 2.48
CA SER A 53 11.58 -24.49 1.68
C SER A 53 10.79 -23.71 0.63
N LYS A 54 11.20 -23.82 -0.64
CA LYS A 54 10.49 -23.19 -1.77
C LYS A 54 9.05 -23.71 -1.91
N ALA A 55 8.81 -24.99 -1.62
CA ALA A 55 7.49 -25.58 -1.68
C ALA A 55 6.58 -25.02 -0.58
N LEU A 56 7.08 -24.95 0.66
CA LEU A 56 6.35 -24.37 1.79
C LEU A 56 6.01 -22.90 1.56
N LYS A 57 6.95 -22.11 1.05
CA LYS A 57 6.72 -20.69 0.68
C LYS A 57 5.57 -20.56 -0.33
N LYS A 58 5.56 -21.38 -1.40
CA LYS A 58 4.47 -21.37 -2.39
C LYS A 58 3.11 -21.71 -1.80
N ILE A 59 3.05 -22.66 -0.87
CA ILE A 59 1.81 -23.04 -0.17
C ILE A 59 1.34 -21.89 0.70
N ILE A 60 2.24 -21.30 1.51
CA ILE A 60 1.91 -20.18 2.39
C ILE A 60 1.42 -18.98 1.59
N ASP A 61 2.08 -18.63 0.50
CA ASP A 61 1.82 -17.45 -0.32
C ASP A 61 0.39 -17.37 -0.86
N ILE A 62 -0.28 -18.51 -1.06
CA ILE A 62 -1.66 -18.58 -1.56
C ILE A 62 -2.70 -18.66 -0.44
N LEU A 63 -2.30 -18.72 0.83
CA LEU A 63 -3.24 -18.78 1.94
C LEU A 63 -3.92 -17.42 2.11
N PRO A 64 -5.27 -17.36 2.10
CA PRO A 64 -6.00 -16.16 2.42
C PRO A 64 -5.90 -15.87 3.91
N GLN A 65 -5.72 -14.59 4.25
CA GLN A 65 -5.65 -14.08 5.61
C GLN A 65 -6.52 -12.84 5.75
N ILE A 66 -7.01 -12.62 6.97
CA ILE A 66 -7.79 -11.43 7.32
C ILE A 66 -6.85 -10.45 8.02
N CYS A 67 -6.85 -9.19 7.59
CA CYS A 67 -6.07 -8.16 8.25
C CYS A 67 -6.56 -7.92 9.68
N ARG A 68 -5.65 -8.02 10.65
CA ARG A 68 -5.95 -7.75 12.07
C ARG A 68 -6.44 -6.33 12.32
N PHE A 69 -6.09 -5.40 11.44
CA PHE A 69 -6.41 -3.98 11.55
C PHE A 69 -7.69 -3.61 10.78
N CYS A 70 -7.69 -3.79 9.46
CA CYS A 70 -8.80 -3.34 8.60
C CYS A 70 -9.76 -4.44 8.19
N ARG A 71 -9.58 -5.68 8.65
CA ARG A 71 -10.45 -6.85 8.37
C ARG A 71 -10.59 -7.25 6.89
N GLU A 72 -9.88 -6.60 5.99
CA GLU A 72 -9.81 -6.98 4.58
C GLU A 72 -9.06 -8.29 4.40
N MET A 73 -9.52 -9.09 3.43
CA MET A 73 -8.85 -10.32 3.03
C MET A 73 -7.66 -10.02 2.09
N TYR A 74 -6.53 -10.66 2.34
CA TYR A 74 -5.35 -10.62 1.47
C TYR A 74 -4.68 -11.99 1.41
N LEU A 75 -3.88 -12.24 0.37
CA LEU A 75 -3.06 -13.45 0.29
C LEU A 75 -1.74 -13.21 1.02
N MET A 76 -1.16 -14.21 1.69
CA MET A 76 0.09 -14.04 2.44
C MET A 76 1.24 -13.44 1.63
N ARG A 77 1.34 -13.74 0.33
CA ARG A 77 2.32 -13.09 -0.57
C ARG A 77 2.17 -11.57 -0.61
N ASP A 78 0.94 -11.08 -0.47
CA ASP A 78 0.58 -9.67 -0.48
C ASP A 78 0.59 -9.05 0.93
N LYS A 79 0.98 -9.78 1.99
CA LYS A 79 0.93 -9.29 3.39
C LYS A 79 1.69 -7.98 3.57
N LYS A 80 2.93 -7.94 3.07
CA LYS A 80 3.79 -6.74 3.18
C LYS A 80 3.18 -5.56 2.44
N ASP A 81 2.70 -5.82 1.24
CA ASP A 81 2.09 -4.82 0.36
C ASP A 81 0.80 -4.26 0.94
N HIS A 82 -0.04 -5.13 1.50
CA HIS A 82 -1.24 -4.76 2.22
C HIS A 82 -0.93 -3.92 3.46
N LEU A 83 -0.01 -4.35 4.32
CA LEU A 83 0.32 -3.61 5.56
C LEU A 83 0.90 -2.22 5.28
N ARG A 84 1.61 -2.03 4.17
CA ARG A 84 2.13 -0.71 3.75
C ARG A 84 1.05 0.29 3.38
N VAL A 85 -0.12 -0.18 2.95
CA VAL A 85 -1.22 0.68 2.47
C VAL A 85 -2.47 0.55 3.34
N CYS A 86 -2.41 -0.26 4.39
CA CYS A 86 -3.51 -0.48 5.30
C CYS A 86 -3.73 0.80 6.10
N PRO A 87 -4.90 1.46 5.97
CA PRO A 87 -5.15 2.75 6.64
C PRO A 87 -5.17 2.63 8.17
N LEU A 88 -5.33 1.40 8.68
CA LEU A 88 -5.40 1.08 10.10
C LEU A 88 -4.15 0.36 10.62
N ALA A 89 -3.12 0.19 9.78
CA ALA A 89 -1.87 -0.40 10.24
C ALA A 89 -1.15 0.53 11.21
N GLU A 90 -0.51 -0.07 12.21
CA GLU A 90 0.43 0.61 13.08
C GLU A 90 1.71 0.91 12.30
N THR A 91 2.22 2.12 12.52
CA THR A 91 3.46 2.64 11.96
C THR A 91 4.30 3.22 13.09
N VAL A 92 5.62 3.31 12.90
CA VAL A 92 6.52 3.88 13.90
C VAL A 92 6.86 5.30 13.48
N CYS A 93 6.59 6.27 14.35
CA CYS A 93 7.01 7.64 14.13
C CYS A 93 8.54 7.70 14.06
N ARG A 94 9.08 8.27 12.99
CA ARG A 94 10.54 8.32 12.78
C ARG A 94 11.26 9.37 13.63
N ILE A 95 10.52 10.23 14.33
CA ILE A 95 11.07 11.31 15.15
C ILE A 95 11.22 10.84 16.60
N CYS A 96 10.16 10.23 17.17
CA CYS A 96 10.16 9.76 18.56
C CYS A 96 10.17 8.24 18.74
N SER A 97 10.11 7.46 17.66
CA SER A 97 9.98 5.99 17.68
C SER A 97 8.70 5.46 18.35
N GLU A 98 7.69 6.30 18.58
CA GLU A 98 6.40 5.87 19.11
C GLU A 98 5.57 5.15 18.04
N THR A 99 4.89 4.08 18.43
CA THR A 99 3.96 3.35 17.56
C THR A 99 2.63 4.09 17.50
N VAL A 100 2.19 4.47 16.30
CA VAL A 100 0.94 5.20 16.05
C VAL A 100 0.16 4.54 14.92
N LEU A 101 -1.15 4.77 14.82
CA LEU A 101 -1.91 4.33 13.66
C LEU A 101 -1.57 5.20 12.44
N GLU A 102 -1.44 4.61 11.26
CA GLU A 102 -1.08 5.33 10.01
C GLU A 102 -2.02 6.52 9.75
N ARG A 103 -3.33 6.36 9.97
CA ARG A 103 -4.31 7.47 9.85
C ARG A 103 -4.12 8.59 10.88
N GLU A 104 -3.52 8.29 12.03
CA GLU A 104 -3.32 9.22 13.15
C GLU A 104 -1.92 9.83 13.15
N LEU A 105 -1.01 9.34 12.31
CA LEU A 105 0.36 9.84 12.21
C LEU A 105 0.40 11.35 11.94
N ALA A 106 -0.47 11.87 11.06
CA ALA A 106 -0.53 13.32 10.79
C ALA A 106 -0.93 14.13 12.04
N LYS A 107 -1.87 13.61 12.83
CA LYS A 107 -2.29 14.24 14.09
C LYS A 107 -1.16 14.17 15.13
N HIS A 108 -0.55 12.99 15.28
CA HIS A 108 0.60 12.80 16.16
C HIS A 108 1.76 13.75 15.82
N LEU A 109 2.08 13.92 14.54
CA LEU A 109 3.13 14.85 14.09
C LEU A 109 2.77 16.31 14.44
N GLY A 110 1.50 16.70 14.29
CA GLY A 110 1.03 18.04 14.66
C GLY A 110 1.03 18.31 16.16
N GLU A 111 0.79 17.29 17.00
CA GLU A 111 0.68 17.46 18.46
C GLU A 111 2.01 17.27 19.20
N LYS A 112 2.80 16.24 18.85
CA LYS A 112 4.05 15.91 19.54
C LYS A 112 5.30 16.44 18.84
N HIS A 113 5.20 16.76 17.56
CA HIS A 113 6.31 17.20 16.73
C HIS A 113 6.05 18.54 16.06
N GLU A 114 5.19 19.38 16.66
CA GLU A 114 4.80 20.68 16.10
C GLU A 114 6.02 21.53 15.76
N GLU A 115 6.99 21.64 16.67
CA GLU A 115 8.22 22.42 16.45
C GLU A 115 9.12 21.82 15.37
N PHE A 116 9.19 20.50 15.25
CA PHE A 116 9.94 19.84 14.17
C PHE A 116 9.22 20.00 12.81
N VAL A 117 7.89 19.97 12.80
CA VAL A 117 7.07 20.24 11.62
C VAL A 117 7.20 21.71 11.21
N LYS A 118 7.15 22.64 12.15
CA LYS A 118 7.41 24.07 11.94
C LYS A 118 8.82 24.30 11.44
N GLU A 119 9.83 23.66 12.03
CA GLU A 119 11.22 23.79 11.60
C GLU A 119 11.41 23.24 10.18
N ILE A 120 10.78 22.10 9.82
CA ILE A 120 10.73 21.64 8.42
C ILE A 120 10.06 22.70 7.52
N ILE A 121 8.94 23.28 7.94
CA ILE A 121 8.23 24.31 7.15
C ILE A 121 9.02 25.63 7.05
N LEU A 122 9.78 25.99 8.08
CA LEU A 122 10.50 27.28 8.19
C LEU A 122 11.91 27.20 7.60
N THR A 123 12.65 26.11 7.82
CA THR A 123 13.98 25.88 7.23
C THR A 123 13.91 25.45 5.76
N GLN A 124 12.81 24.82 5.32
CA GLN A 124 12.56 24.53 3.91
C GLN A 124 11.70 25.59 3.22
N GLY A 125 11.27 26.62 3.94
CA GLY A 125 10.22 27.53 3.49
C GLY A 125 8.93 26.76 3.14
N ALA A 126 7.82 27.48 3.05
CA ALA A 126 6.69 26.97 2.31
C ALA A 126 6.99 27.02 0.78
N SER A 127 8.09 26.41 0.30
CA SER A 127 8.39 26.09 -1.11
C SER A 127 9.88 25.70 -1.28
N ASP A 128 10.18 24.41 -1.50
CA ASP A 128 10.80 23.93 -2.76
C ASP A 128 11.36 22.51 -2.66
N CYS A 129 11.71 21.97 -1.49
CA CYS A 129 12.44 20.67 -1.44
C CYS A 129 11.56 19.41 -1.67
N LEU A 130 10.28 19.42 -1.30
CA LEU A 130 9.29 18.36 -1.63
C LEU A 130 8.44 18.70 -2.87
N LEU A 131 8.57 19.93 -3.39
CA LEU A 131 7.83 20.46 -4.54
C LEU A 131 8.68 20.54 -5.82
N MET A 132 9.96 20.15 -5.76
CA MET A 132 10.81 20.15 -6.95
C MET A 132 10.14 19.35 -8.08
N PRO A 133 9.98 19.95 -9.27
CA PRO A 133 9.43 19.26 -10.41
C PRO A 133 10.24 18.00 -10.71
N ARG A 134 9.58 16.84 -10.78
CA ARG A 134 10.23 15.58 -11.13
C ARG A 134 9.95 15.25 -12.58
N LYS A 135 10.95 14.76 -13.31
CA LYS A 135 10.73 14.21 -14.65
C LYS A 135 9.89 12.94 -14.52
N ASN A 136 8.73 12.91 -15.17
CA ASN A 136 7.95 11.71 -15.31
C ASN A 136 8.52 10.81 -16.43
N ALA A 137 7.89 9.65 -16.66
CA ALA A 137 8.35 8.69 -17.68
C ALA A 137 8.29 9.21 -19.13
N PHE A 138 7.63 10.35 -19.38
CA PHE A 138 7.68 11.06 -20.67
C PHE A 138 8.73 12.18 -20.71
N GLY A 139 9.60 12.27 -19.71
CA GLY A 139 10.60 13.33 -19.58
C GLY A 139 10.04 14.70 -19.19
N ARG A 140 8.72 14.82 -18.98
CA ARG A 140 8.06 16.08 -18.64
C ARG A 140 8.23 16.39 -17.16
N LEU A 141 8.52 17.64 -16.83
CA LEU A 141 8.57 18.11 -15.44
C LEU A 141 7.16 18.08 -14.85
N ALA A 142 6.99 17.33 -13.77
CA ALA A 142 5.74 17.15 -13.06
C ALA A 142 5.85 17.72 -11.65
N LYS A 143 4.86 18.52 -11.23
CA LYS A 143 4.76 19.15 -9.91
C LYS A 143 3.68 18.48 -9.08
N ILE A 144 3.82 18.49 -7.76
CA ILE A 144 2.77 18.02 -6.84
C ILE A 144 1.64 19.05 -6.78
N GLY A 145 0.41 18.62 -7.03
CA GLY A 145 -0.80 19.42 -6.80
C GLY A 145 -1.24 19.35 -5.33
N CYS A 146 -2.22 20.19 -4.95
CA CYS A 146 -2.74 20.26 -3.58
C CYS A 146 -3.35 18.94 -3.06
N ASN A 147 -3.74 18.04 -3.96
CA ASN A 147 -4.21 16.69 -3.62
C ASN A 147 -3.05 15.67 -3.50
N GLY A 148 -1.79 16.11 -3.54
CA GLY A 148 -0.61 15.26 -3.43
C GLY A 148 -0.23 14.49 -4.70
N LYS A 149 -0.94 14.65 -5.82
CA LYS A 149 -0.60 13.97 -7.09
C LYS A 149 0.38 14.76 -7.92
N TYR A 150 1.19 14.06 -8.72
CA TYR A 150 2.03 14.71 -9.72
C TYR A 150 1.22 15.13 -10.97
N TYR A 151 1.50 16.31 -11.52
CA TYR A 151 0.89 16.82 -12.75
C TYR A 151 1.95 17.52 -13.61
N CYS A 152 1.94 17.24 -14.92
CA CYS A 152 2.95 17.77 -15.84
C CYS A 152 2.41 18.80 -16.83
N GLU A 153 1.12 19.14 -16.75
CA GLU A 153 0.40 20.10 -17.61
C GLU A 153 0.33 19.74 -19.10
N GLY A 154 1.17 18.82 -19.59
CA GLY A 154 1.16 18.37 -20.96
C GLY A 154 -0.01 17.45 -21.32
N PRO A 155 -0.10 17.05 -22.60
CA PRO A 155 -1.22 16.27 -23.11
C PRO A 155 -1.30 14.89 -22.47
N ILE A 156 -2.52 14.44 -22.19
CA ILE A 156 -2.76 13.10 -21.60
C ILE A 156 -2.60 12.00 -22.66
N GLY A 157 -2.93 12.30 -23.92
CA GLY A 157 -2.81 11.35 -25.04
C GLY A 157 -4.05 10.48 -25.26
N TRP A 158 -5.19 10.80 -24.62
CA TRP A 158 -6.49 10.16 -24.84
C TRP A 158 -7.65 11.11 -24.53
N ALA A 159 -8.83 10.80 -25.08
CA ALA A 159 -10.06 11.55 -24.84
C ALA A 159 -10.97 10.81 -23.85
N CYS A 160 -10.88 11.14 -22.54
CA CYS A 160 -11.75 10.51 -21.53
C CYS A 160 -13.17 11.10 -21.44
N GLY A 161 -13.45 12.19 -22.17
CA GLY A 161 -14.71 12.95 -22.05
C GLY A 161 -14.95 13.59 -20.68
N CYS A 162 -13.92 13.63 -19.83
CA CYS A 162 -14.02 13.95 -18.41
C CYS A 162 -13.07 15.06 -17.94
N CYS A 163 -12.25 15.60 -18.85
CA CYS A 163 -11.23 16.61 -18.61
C CYS A 163 -10.91 17.37 -19.91
N ASN A 164 -10.10 18.42 -19.80
CA ASN A 164 -9.68 19.29 -20.91
C ASN A 164 -8.56 18.70 -21.81
N GLY A 165 -8.22 17.42 -21.69
CA GLY A 165 -7.16 16.80 -22.49
C GLY A 165 -5.73 17.10 -22.04
N ASN A 166 -5.54 17.81 -20.93
CA ASN A 166 -4.24 18.11 -20.33
C ASN A 166 -4.08 17.52 -18.93
N CYS A 167 -2.83 17.31 -18.52
CA CYS A 167 -2.49 16.74 -17.23
C CYS A 167 -2.50 17.78 -16.11
N GLY A 168 -3.56 17.89 -15.31
CA GLY A 168 -3.62 18.92 -14.28
C GLY A 168 -4.60 18.63 -13.12
N PRO A 169 -4.45 19.32 -11.98
CA PRO A 169 -5.29 19.10 -10.80
C PRO A 169 -6.71 19.67 -10.92
N THR A 170 -6.91 20.72 -11.74
CA THR A 170 -8.17 21.45 -11.84
C THR A 170 -9.11 20.83 -12.88
N SER A 171 -8.78 21.00 -14.16
CA SER A 171 -9.62 20.57 -15.28
C SER A 171 -9.03 19.38 -16.02
N GLY A 172 -7.91 18.86 -15.55
CA GLY A 172 -7.13 17.79 -16.17
C GLY A 172 -7.29 16.43 -15.49
N CYS A 173 -6.89 15.38 -16.19
CA CYS A 173 -6.67 14.06 -15.58
C CYS A 173 -5.17 13.86 -15.30
N ASN A 174 -4.84 13.05 -14.31
CA ASN A 174 -3.46 12.63 -14.14
C ASN A 174 -3.05 11.69 -15.29
N CYS A 175 -1.98 12.03 -16.02
CA CYS A 175 -1.55 11.25 -17.18
C CYS A 175 -0.82 9.98 -16.77
N ALA A 176 -0.66 9.02 -17.69
CA ALA A 176 -0.03 7.73 -17.40
C ALA A 176 1.38 7.87 -16.82
N ALA A 177 2.21 8.76 -17.38
CA ALA A 177 3.54 9.00 -16.84
C ALA A 177 3.52 9.62 -15.43
N CYS A 178 2.60 10.55 -15.14
CA CYS A 178 2.46 11.11 -13.81
C CYS A 178 1.84 10.12 -12.81
N GLN A 179 0.96 9.22 -13.25
CA GLN A 179 0.46 8.14 -12.41
C GLN A 179 1.58 7.14 -12.09
N LYS A 180 2.41 6.79 -13.07
CA LYS A 180 3.58 5.92 -12.86
C LYS A 180 4.54 6.56 -11.86
N LEU A 181 4.74 7.89 -11.97
CA LEU A 181 5.48 8.66 -10.98
C LEU A 181 4.82 8.60 -9.60
N ASP A 182 3.50 8.82 -9.50
CA ASP A 182 2.72 8.72 -8.26
C ASP A 182 2.89 7.35 -7.57
N ILE A 183 2.83 6.26 -8.35
CA ILE A 183 3.00 4.87 -7.90
C ILE A 183 4.43 4.67 -7.38
N SER A 184 5.44 5.08 -8.16
CA SER A 184 6.85 4.90 -7.81
C SER A 184 7.25 5.67 -6.55
N MET A 185 6.86 6.95 -6.45
CA MET A 185 7.20 7.82 -5.33
C MET A 185 6.57 7.37 -4.02
N ARG A 186 5.41 6.69 -4.09
CA ARG A 186 4.73 6.09 -2.94
C ARG A 186 5.12 4.63 -2.72
N SER A 187 5.95 4.06 -3.59
CA SER A 187 6.30 2.63 -3.59
C SER A 187 5.07 1.72 -3.53
N LEU A 188 4.04 2.04 -4.33
CA LEU A 188 2.79 1.29 -4.34
C LEU A 188 2.99 -0.07 -5.02
N PRO A 189 2.36 -1.13 -4.49
CA PRO A 189 2.42 -2.45 -5.09
C PRO A 189 1.56 -2.56 -6.34
N GLN A 190 1.73 -3.65 -7.09
CA GLN A 190 0.98 -3.88 -8.32
C GLN A 190 -0.53 -3.91 -8.04
N GLY A 191 -1.31 -3.28 -8.93
CA GLY A 191 -2.77 -3.19 -8.78
C GLY A 191 -3.24 -2.05 -7.86
N PHE A 192 -2.32 -1.29 -7.27
CA PHE A 192 -2.61 -0.06 -6.53
C PHE A 192 -2.31 1.18 -7.36
N PHE A 193 -3.15 2.18 -7.17
CA PHE A 193 -3.18 3.41 -7.95
C PHE A 193 -3.52 4.59 -7.03
N VAL A 194 -3.41 5.80 -7.56
CA VAL A 194 -3.83 7.02 -6.86
C VAL A 194 -5.03 7.62 -7.59
N ASN A 195 -6.18 7.71 -6.90
CA ASN A 195 -7.44 8.21 -7.47
C ASN A 195 -7.45 9.74 -7.66
N LYS A 196 -8.55 10.34 -8.12
CA LYS A 196 -8.62 11.78 -8.42
C LYS A 196 -8.36 12.70 -7.22
N ALA A 197 -8.64 12.23 -6.00
CA ALA A 197 -8.39 12.99 -4.77
C ALA A 197 -7.01 12.75 -4.17
N GLY A 198 -6.11 12.02 -4.86
CA GLY A 198 -4.79 11.70 -4.32
C GLY A 198 -4.75 10.55 -3.34
N ALA A 199 -5.88 9.89 -3.10
CA ALA A 199 -5.94 8.74 -2.21
C ALA A 199 -5.50 7.46 -2.94
N ILE A 200 -4.78 6.60 -2.24
CA ILE A 200 -4.43 5.26 -2.72
C ILE A 200 -5.73 4.47 -2.90
N CYS A 201 -5.85 3.77 -4.02
CA CYS A 201 -6.96 2.88 -4.32
C CYS A 201 -6.48 1.58 -4.95
N LYS A 202 -7.14 0.48 -4.63
CA LYS A 202 -6.86 -0.87 -5.16
C LYS A 202 -7.86 -1.23 -6.25
N SER A 203 -7.39 -1.89 -7.30
CA SER A 203 -8.26 -2.56 -8.28
C SER A 203 -8.75 -3.90 -7.74
N THR A 204 -10.06 -4.16 -7.77
CA THR A 204 -10.67 -5.43 -7.27
C THR A 204 -11.40 -6.21 -8.37
N GLY A 205 -11.17 -5.88 -9.64
CA GLY A 205 -11.95 -6.41 -10.77
C GLY A 205 -13.36 -5.79 -10.90
N LYS A 206 -14.04 -5.52 -9.78
CA LYS A 206 -15.33 -4.81 -9.71
C LYS A 206 -15.17 -3.28 -9.81
N GLY A 207 -13.98 -2.77 -9.53
CA GLY A 207 -13.63 -1.36 -9.67
C GLY A 207 -12.46 -0.94 -8.78
N PHE A 208 -12.39 0.37 -8.51
CA PHE A 208 -11.41 0.96 -7.58
C PHE A 208 -12.03 1.33 -6.26
N TYR A 209 -11.30 1.07 -5.18
CA TYR A 209 -11.74 1.31 -3.81
C TYR A 209 -10.57 1.87 -2.99
N CYS A 210 -10.81 2.93 -2.22
CA CYS A 210 -9.78 3.61 -1.43
C CYS A 210 -9.86 3.34 0.07
N GLY A 211 -10.89 2.63 0.55
CA GLY A 211 -11.05 2.28 1.95
C GLY A 211 -11.25 3.47 2.91
N ARG A 212 -11.40 4.70 2.41
CA ARG A 212 -11.62 5.89 3.25
C ARG A 212 -13.08 6.00 3.69
N GLY A 213 -13.29 6.47 4.92
CA GLY A 213 -14.60 6.85 5.48
C GLY A 213 -15.10 8.17 4.89
N VAL A 214 -15.52 8.15 3.63
CA VAL A 214 -15.97 9.35 2.89
C VAL A 214 -17.44 9.24 2.47
N LEU A 215 -18.15 8.27 3.02
CA LEU A 215 -19.52 7.92 2.66
C LEU A 215 -20.44 7.88 3.89
N GLU A 216 -20.08 8.54 4.99
CA GLU A 216 -20.84 8.52 6.26
C GLU A 216 -22.33 8.89 6.09
N LYS A 217 -22.69 9.66 5.07
CA LYS A 217 -24.08 10.09 4.79
C LYS A 217 -24.80 9.22 3.74
N ALA A 218 -24.15 8.18 3.23
CA ALA A 218 -24.75 7.33 2.21
C ALA A 218 -25.60 6.22 2.84
N LEU A 219 -26.86 6.16 2.42
CA LEU A 219 -27.79 5.11 2.80
C LEU A 219 -27.29 3.75 2.28
N LEU A 220 -27.46 2.70 3.09
CA LEU A 220 -27.16 1.30 2.75
C LEU A 220 -25.67 1.01 2.50
N CYS A 221 -24.76 1.74 3.15
CA CYS A 221 -23.34 1.37 3.18
C CYS A 221 -22.73 1.58 4.58
N ASP A 222 -21.58 0.97 4.81
CA ASP A 222 -20.80 1.05 6.06
C ASP A 222 -20.10 2.41 6.29
N GLY A 223 -20.28 3.37 5.39
CA GLY A 223 -19.62 4.68 5.43
C GLY A 223 -18.24 4.70 4.75
N TYR A 224 -17.74 3.56 4.26
CA TYR A 224 -16.41 3.42 3.68
C TYR A 224 -16.44 3.11 2.18
N CYS A 225 -15.39 3.53 1.48
CA CYS A 225 -15.20 3.19 0.07
C CYS A 225 -14.61 1.78 -0.09
N GLY A 226 -15.43 0.73 0.00
CA GLY A 226 -15.01 -0.68 -0.09
C GLY A 226 -15.92 -1.54 -0.98
N PRO A 227 -15.50 -2.75 -1.39
CA PRO A 227 -16.30 -3.64 -2.25
C PRO A 227 -17.29 -4.54 -1.49
N ASP A 228 -17.12 -4.71 -0.17
CA ASP A 228 -17.85 -5.73 0.60
C ASP A 228 -19.10 -5.20 1.29
N ASN A 229 -19.05 -3.99 1.89
CA ASN A 229 -20.20 -3.30 2.50
C ASN A 229 -20.23 -1.78 2.22
N GLY A 230 -19.30 -1.33 1.39
CA GLY A 230 -19.17 0.06 0.97
C GLY A 230 -19.68 0.28 -0.46
N GLN A 231 -20.01 1.52 -0.82
CA GLN A 231 -20.10 1.90 -2.23
C GLN A 231 -18.79 2.54 -2.70
N ARG A 232 -18.60 2.69 -4.01
CA ARG A 232 -17.45 3.45 -4.54
C ARG A 232 -17.67 4.94 -4.29
N CYS A 233 -16.69 5.61 -3.68
CA CYS A 233 -16.69 7.06 -3.59
C CYS A 233 -16.56 7.71 -4.98
N GLU A 234 -17.04 8.96 -5.11
CA GLU A 234 -17.01 9.71 -6.37
C GLU A 234 -15.60 9.83 -6.96
N GLN A 235 -14.58 9.89 -6.12
CA GLN A 235 -13.19 10.01 -6.55
C GLN A 235 -12.66 8.72 -7.19
N CYS A 236 -13.06 7.56 -6.66
CA CYS A 236 -12.75 6.25 -7.25
C CYS A 236 -13.61 5.97 -8.50
N LYS A 237 -14.88 6.38 -8.51
CA LYS A 237 -15.75 6.33 -9.70
C LYS A 237 -15.17 7.17 -10.84
N ALA A 238 -14.73 8.39 -10.55
CA ALA A 238 -14.10 9.27 -11.53
C ALA A 238 -12.80 8.66 -12.08
N PHE A 239 -11.95 8.09 -11.21
CA PHE A 239 -10.74 7.41 -11.63
C PHE A 239 -11.02 6.21 -12.56
N GLN A 240 -12.05 5.40 -12.24
CA GLN A 240 -12.48 4.28 -13.07
C GLN A 240 -12.79 4.70 -14.51
N LYS A 241 -13.45 5.85 -14.72
CA LYS A 241 -13.79 6.36 -16.06
C LYS A 241 -12.54 6.59 -16.92
N SER A 242 -11.48 7.09 -16.31
CA SER A 242 -10.19 7.33 -17.00
C SER A 242 -9.27 6.10 -17.05
N TYR A 243 -9.52 5.08 -16.22
CA TYR A 243 -8.57 4.00 -15.98
C TYR A 243 -8.31 3.13 -17.21
N ARG A 244 -9.32 2.86 -18.04
CA ARG A 244 -9.14 2.05 -19.25
C ARG A 244 -8.06 2.63 -20.16
N PHE A 245 -8.15 3.93 -20.44
CA PHE A 245 -7.16 4.64 -21.26
C PHE A 245 -5.80 4.75 -20.56
N LEU A 246 -5.82 4.94 -19.24
CA LEU A 246 -4.62 4.98 -18.42
C LEU A 246 -3.83 3.68 -18.48
N LEU A 247 -4.50 2.51 -18.43
CA LEU A 247 -3.84 1.20 -18.54
C LEU A 247 -3.18 1.00 -19.89
N GLU A 248 -3.89 1.29 -20.97
CA GLU A 248 -3.37 1.21 -22.33
C GLU A 248 -2.13 2.10 -22.48
N ALA A 249 -2.16 3.29 -21.88
CA ALA A 249 -1.02 4.19 -21.87
C ALA A 249 0.10 3.72 -20.94
N LEU A 250 -0.18 3.18 -19.76
CA LEU A 250 0.84 2.65 -18.83
C LEU A 250 1.61 1.46 -19.42
N ASN A 251 0.97 0.63 -20.24
CA ASN A 251 1.62 -0.50 -20.91
C ASN A 251 2.58 -0.07 -22.04
N LYS A 252 2.56 1.19 -22.46
CA LYS A 252 3.39 1.75 -23.54
C LYS A 252 4.64 2.49 -23.03
N ILE A 253 4.85 2.58 -21.71
CA ILE A 253 5.88 3.40 -21.06
C ILE A 253 6.54 2.61 -19.95
#